data_AF-A0A2V7VLX2-F1
#
_entry.id   AF-A0A2V7VLX2-F1
#
_cell.length_a   1.000
_cell.length_b   1.000
_cell.length_c   1.000
_cell.angle_alpha   90.00
_cell.angle_beta   90.00
_cell.angle_gamma   90.00
#
_symmetry.space_group_name_H-M   'P 1'
#
loop_
_entity.id
_entity.type
_entity.pdbx_description
1 polymer ?
#
loop_
_entity_poly.entity_id
_entity_poly.type
_entity_poly.pdbx_seq_one_letter_code
_entity_poly.pdbx_strand_id
1 'polypeptide(L)'
;MRVMNTNILATAAGLSDRDLLARLYALAGRERQASVELVAHLTVLDGRPAVYAALGYGSLFSYCTQSLRLSEDAACNRIEAARACRRFPVILDLLATGEMTLTSVRLLARHLTPENHEAVLARASRRSRQEIEALLAELAPRPDVPTQVRKLPTLTTPASSAPPAQATIGAASEPTRPVAPTSAAFIPTSRPVVQATSPERYRVQFTIGPETHD
;
A
#
# COMPACT_ATOMS: atom_id res chain seq x y z
N MET A 1 1.18 -30.48 10.70
CA MET A 1 0.27 -29.42 10.19
C MET A 1 -0.10 -29.55 8.70
N ARG A 2 0.71 -30.17 7.82
CA ARG A 2 0.38 -30.37 6.38
C ARG A 2 -0.88 -31.20 6.09
N VAL A 3 -1.20 -32.19 6.91
CA VAL A 3 -2.33 -33.12 6.69
C VAL A 3 -3.70 -32.43 6.73
N MET A 4 -3.82 -31.36 7.53
CA MET A 4 -5.08 -30.66 7.72
C MET A 4 -5.47 -29.81 6.50
N ASN A 5 -4.49 -29.19 5.83
CA ASN A 5 -4.73 -28.37 4.64
C ASN A 5 -5.16 -29.23 3.44
N THR A 6 -4.59 -30.43 3.28
CA THR A 6 -4.95 -31.36 2.21
C THR A 6 -6.38 -31.90 2.36
N ASN A 7 -6.84 -32.10 3.60
CA ASN A 7 -8.21 -32.53 3.90
C ASN A 7 -9.25 -31.46 3.51
N ILE A 8 -8.93 -30.17 3.69
CA ILE A 8 -9.82 -29.06 3.30
C ILE A 8 -10.07 -29.04 1.78
N LEU A 9 -9.02 -29.22 0.97
CA LEU A 9 -9.14 -29.24 -0.49
C LEU A 9 -9.96 -30.44 -0.96
N ALA A 10 -9.71 -31.64 -0.41
CA ALA A 10 -10.47 -32.84 -0.74
C ALA A 10 -11.95 -32.69 -0.38
N THR A 11 -12.25 -32.11 0.79
CA THR A 11 -13.63 -31.83 1.22
C THR A 11 -14.32 -30.82 0.30
N ALA A 12 -13.61 -29.79 -0.16
CA ALA A 12 -14.17 -28.80 -1.08
C ALA A 12 -14.44 -29.40 -2.48
N ALA A 13 -13.54 -30.25 -2.97
CA ALA A 13 -13.69 -30.92 -4.27
C ALA A 13 -14.84 -31.94 -4.33
N GLY A 14 -15.28 -32.45 -3.18
CA GLY A 14 -16.41 -33.39 -3.09
C GLY A 14 -17.80 -32.72 -3.03
N LEU A 15 -17.89 -31.39 -3.02
CA LEU A 15 -19.16 -30.67 -2.96
C LEU A 15 -19.81 -30.56 -4.35
N SER A 16 -21.15 -30.50 -4.38
CA SER A 16 -21.86 -30.03 -5.57
C SER A 16 -21.60 -28.55 -5.81
N ASP A 17 -21.76 -28.06 -7.05
CA ASP A 17 -21.58 -26.63 -7.37
C ASP A 17 -22.45 -25.72 -6.48
N ARG A 18 -23.70 -26.13 -6.22
CA ARG A 18 -24.61 -25.40 -5.33
C ARG A 18 -24.08 -25.32 -3.91
N ASP A 19 -23.62 -26.44 -3.35
CA ASP A 19 -23.09 -26.49 -1.99
C ASP A 19 -21.76 -25.77 -1.86
N LEU A 20 -20.93 -25.82 -2.90
CA LEU A 20 -19.68 -25.08 -2.98
C LEU A 20 -19.93 -23.58 -2.93
N LEU A 21 -20.84 -23.05 -3.77
CA LEU A 21 -21.19 -21.63 -3.76
C LEU A 21 -21.80 -21.20 -2.42
N ALA A 22 -22.74 -21.98 -1.87
CA ALA A 22 -23.32 -21.70 -0.55
C ALA A 22 -22.25 -21.66 0.56
N ARG A 23 -21.30 -22.61 0.51
CA ARG A 23 -20.19 -22.67 1.47
C ARG A 23 -19.23 -21.49 1.32
N LEU A 24 -18.95 -21.04 0.09
CA LEU A 24 -18.14 -19.84 -0.17
C LEU A 24 -18.80 -18.59 0.40
N TYR A 25 -20.11 -18.39 0.20
CA TYR A 25 -20.84 -17.27 0.80
C TYR A 25 -20.77 -17.29 2.34
N ALA A 26 -20.97 -18.46 2.95
CA ALA A 26 -20.88 -18.62 4.40
C ALA A 26 -19.46 -18.35 4.94
N LEU A 27 -18.42 -18.83 4.25
CA LEU A 27 -17.03 -18.59 4.61
C LEU A 27 -16.66 -17.11 4.49
N ALA A 28 -17.03 -16.45 3.38
CA ALA A 28 -16.80 -15.03 3.18
C ALA A 28 -17.52 -14.17 4.25
N GLY A 29 -18.72 -14.58 4.66
CA GLY A 29 -19.43 -13.95 5.78
C GLY A 29 -18.66 -14.07 7.09
N ARG A 30 -18.21 -15.28 7.46
CA ARG A 30 -17.41 -15.50 8.68
C ARG A 30 -16.08 -14.77 8.65
N GLU A 31 -15.40 -14.73 7.51
CA GLU A 31 -14.15 -13.99 7.34
C GLU A 31 -14.35 -12.49 7.57
N ARG A 32 -15.43 -11.91 7.04
CA ARG A 32 -15.80 -10.52 7.32
C ARG A 32 -16.06 -10.29 8.80
N GLN A 33 -16.86 -11.13 9.44
CA GLN A 33 -17.17 -10.98 10.88
C GLN A 33 -15.90 -11.05 11.74
N ALA A 34 -15.03 -12.03 11.50
CA ALA A 34 -13.73 -12.11 12.19
C ALA A 34 -12.85 -10.88 11.94
N SER A 35 -12.88 -10.32 10.73
CA SER A 35 -12.15 -9.10 10.41
C SER A 35 -12.71 -7.87 11.14
N VAL A 36 -14.03 -7.75 11.26
CA VAL A 36 -14.71 -6.67 11.99
C VAL A 36 -14.40 -6.76 13.48
N GLU A 37 -14.50 -7.96 14.07
CA GLU A 37 -14.13 -8.18 15.46
C GLU A 37 -12.67 -7.79 15.71
N LEU A 38 -11.74 -8.21 14.84
CA LEU A 38 -10.34 -7.82 14.94
C LEU A 38 -10.17 -6.29 14.89
N VAL A 39 -10.85 -5.60 13.98
CA VAL A 39 -10.80 -4.12 13.88
C VAL A 39 -11.36 -3.46 15.13
N ALA A 40 -12.46 -3.96 15.69
CA ALA A 40 -13.02 -3.45 16.93
C ALA A 40 -12.03 -3.57 18.11
N HIS A 41 -11.34 -4.71 18.23
CA HIS A 41 -10.31 -4.90 19.25
C HIS A 41 -9.08 -4.01 19.02
N LEU A 42 -8.65 -3.86 17.76
CA LEU A 42 -7.57 -2.94 17.40
C LEU A 42 -7.94 -1.48 17.69
N THR A 43 -9.22 -1.11 17.61
CA THR A 43 -9.71 0.23 17.97
C THR A 43 -9.45 0.52 19.45
N VAL A 44 -9.72 -0.44 20.32
CA VAL A 44 -9.43 -0.33 21.76
C VAL A 44 -7.92 -0.34 22.02
N LEU A 45 -7.17 -1.20 21.33
CA LEU A 45 -5.73 -1.31 21.50
C LEU A 45 -4.96 -0.06 21.02
N ASP A 46 -5.41 0.60 19.94
CA ASP A 46 -4.84 1.87 19.46
C ASP A 46 -4.95 2.98 20.51
N GLY A 47 -5.95 2.92 21.40
CA GLY A 47 -6.09 3.82 22.55
C GLY A 47 -5.24 3.44 23.77
N ARG A 48 -4.50 2.33 23.74
CA ARG A 48 -3.75 1.78 24.90
C ARG A 48 -2.29 1.45 24.53
N PRO A 49 -1.46 2.46 24.20
CA PRO A 49 -0.09 2.24 23.72
C PRO A 49 0.80 1.47 24.71
N ALA A 50 0.54 1.62 26.01
CA ALA A 50 1.26 0.90 27.06
C ALA A 50 1.17 -0.64 26.93
N VAL A 51 0.08 -1.18 26.37
CA VAL A 51 -0.15 -2.63 26.28
C VAL A 51 0.82 -3.29 25.31
N TYR A 52 0.94 -2.77 24.08
CA TYR A 52 1.89 -3.33 23.11
C TYR A 52 3.33 -2.87 23.38
N ALA A 53 3.54 -1.72 24.03
CA ALA A 53 4.86 -1.30 24.48
C ALA A 53 5.43 -2.24 25.56
N ALA A 54 4.61 -2.71 26.51
CA ALA A 54 5.00 -3.68 27.52
C ALA A 54 5.41 -5.05 26.92
N LEU A 55 4.93 -5.36 25.71
CA LEU A 55 5.31 -6.54 24.95
C LEU A 55 6.55 -6.31 24.05
N GLY A 56 7.17 -5.13 24.11
CA GLY A 56 8.40 -4.80 23.37
C GLY A 56 8.17 -4.22 21.97
N TYR A 57 6.94 -3.86 21.59
CA TYR A 57 6.64 -3.30 20.28
C TYR A 57 6.64 -1.76 20.30
N GLY A 58 7.43 -1.13 19.43
CA GLY A 58 7.55 0.34 19.36
C GLY A 58 6.34 1.05 18.74
N SER A 59 5.40 0.32 18.14
CA SER A 59 4.16 0.87 17.56
C SER A 59 3.11 -0.22 17.39
N LEU A 60 1.84 0.20 17.26
CA LEU A 60 0.76 -0.71 16.88
C LEU A 60 1.03 -1.39 15.52
N PHE A 61 1.67 -0.69 14.58
CA PHE A 61 2.07 -1.28 13.30
C PHE A 61 3.05 -2.44 13.50
N SER A 62 4.10 -2.25 14.30
CA SER A 62 5.06 -3.32 14.62
C SER A 62 4.41 -4.49 15.35
N TYR A 63 3.45 -4.23 16.25
CA TYR A 63 2.66 -5.28 16.90
C TYR A 63 1.86 -6.09 15.89
N CYS A 64 1.14 -5.43 14.98
CA CYS A 64 0.34 -6.09 13.94
C CYS A 64 1.18 -6.95 12.98
N THR A 65 2.32 -6.44 12.52
CA THR A 65 3.15 -7.17 11.53
C THR A 65 3.99 -8.27 12.18
N GLN A 66 4.52 -8.06 13.38
CA GLN A 66 5.42 -9.02 14.03
C GLN A 66 4.68 -10.01 14.93
N SER A 67 3.72 -9.55 15.74
CA SER A 67 2.95 -10.41 16.67
C SER A 67 1.81 -11.12 15.95
N LEU A 68 0.96 -10.35 15.26
CA LEU A 68 -0.22 -10.89 14.57
C LEU A 68 0.08 -11.43 13.17
N ARG A 69 1.33 -11.30 12.70
CA ARG A 69 1.79 -11.79 11.38
C ARG A 69 0.98 -11.26 10.20
N LEU A 70 0.41 -10.07 10.34
CA LEU A 70 -0.27 -9.39 9.24
C LEU A 70 0.76 -8.88 8.24
N SER A 71 0.40 -8.88 6.95
CA SER A 71 1.17 -8.13 5.97
C SER A 71 1.11 -6.63 6.29
N GLU A 72 2.09 -5.87 5.81
CA GLU A 72 2.14 -4.42 6.04
C GLU A 72 0.88 -3.71 5.56
N ASP A 73 0.37 -4.08 4.37
CA ASP A 73 -0.88 -3.51 3.85
C ASP A 73 -2.09 -3.92 4.69
N ALA A 74 -2.17 -5.19 5.10
CA ALA A 74 -3.23 -5.67 5.98
C ALA A 74 -3.24 -4.96 7.34
N ALA A 75 -2.05 -4.65 7.89
CA ALA A 75 -1.90 -3.88 9.11
C ALA A 75 -2.32 -2.42 8.91
N CYS A 76 -1.86 -1.75 7.84
CA CYS A 76 -2.24 -0.38 7.54
C CYS A 76 -3.75 -0.23 7.36
N ASN A 77 -4.37 -1.09 6.56
CA ASN A 77 -5.82 -1.06 6.33
C ASN A 77 -6.61 -1.22 7.63
N ARG A 78 -6.19 -2.15 8.51
CA ARG A 78 -6.88 -2.39 9.80
C ARG A 78 -6.66 -1.28 10.81
N ILE A 79 -5.45 -0.71 10.90
CA ILE A 79 -5.16 0.40 11.81
C ILE A 79 -5.93 1.66 11.40
N GLU A 80 -5.94 1.99 10.11
CA GLU A 80 -6.70 3.13 9.61
C GLU A 80 -8.21 2.91 9.76
N ALA A 81 -8.70 1.69 9.49
CA ALA A 81 -10.10 1.34 9.75
C ALA A 81 -10.45 1.45 11.24
N ALA A 82 -9.60 0.97 12.14
CA ALA A 82 -9.81 1.06 13.58
C ALA A 82 -9.90 2.52 14.06
N ARG A 83 -8.99 3.37 13.59
CA ARG A 83 -9.01 4.81 13.89
C ARG A 83 -10.26 5.50 13.32
N ALA A 84 -10.70 5.11 12.13
CA ALA A 84 -11.95 5.60 11.55
C ALA A 84 -13.18 5.13 12.36
N CYS A 85 -13.23 3.86 12.77
CA CYS A 85 -14.30 3.30 13.60
C CYS A 85 -14.40 3.98 14.96
N ARG A 86 -13.26 4.39 15.55
CA ARG A 86 -13.25 5.18 16.80
C ARG A 86 -13.97 6.51 16.64
N ARG A 87 -13.87 7.13 15.46
CA ARG A 87 -14.50 8.43 15.15
C ARG A 87 -15.94 8.25 14.67
N PHE A 88 -16.21 7.19 13.90
CA PHE A 88 -17.49 6.92 13.24
C PHE A 88 -17.84 5.43 13.39
N PRO A 89 -18.52 5.04 14.50
CA PRO A 89 -18.81 3.64 14.80
C PRO A 89 -19.64 2.90 13.74
N VAL A 90 -20.48 3.62 12.99
CA VAL A 90 -21.31 3.09 11.88
C VAL A 90 -20.49 2.33 10.82
N ILE A 91 -19.18 2.61 10.70
CA ILE A 91 -18.28 1.92 9.79
C ILE A 91 -18.18 0.42 10.12
N LEU A 92 -18.30 0.01 11.39
CA LEU A 92 -18.26 -1.41 11.76
C LEU A 92 -19.44 -2.18 11.15
N ASP A 93 -20.63 -1.61 11.14
CA ASP A 93 -21.82 -2.24 10.56
C ASP A 93 -21.69 -2.35 9.04
N LEU A 94 -21.13 -1.34 8.37
CA LEU A 94 -20.86 -1.35 6.94
C LEU A 94 -19.81 -2.40 6.54
N LEU A 95 -18.80 -2.61 7.39
CA LEU A 95 -17.82 -3.69 7.21
C LEU A 95 -18.46 -5.07 7.47
N ALA A 96 -19.32 -5.19 8.48
CA ALA A 96 -19.99 -6.44 8.86
C ALA A 96 -20.97 -6.94 7.78
N THR A 97 -21.76 -6.01 7.24
CA THR A 97 -22.67 -6.26 6.12
C THR A 97 -21.93 -6.47 4.79
N GLY A 98 -20.67 -6.06 4.71
CA GLY A 98 -19.86 -6.13 3.49
C GLY A 98 -20.20 -5.05 2.47
N GLU A 99 -20.91 -3.99 2.88
CA GLU A 99 -21.10 -2.79 2.05
C GLU A 99 -19.80 -2.02 1.85
N MET A 100 -18.85 -2.17 2.76
CA MET A 100 -17.52 -1.57 2.65
C MET A 100 -16.41 -2.57 2.88
N THR A 101 -15.25 -2.28 2.29
CA THR A 101 -14.01 -3.01 2.53
C THR A 101 -13.05 -2.18 3.40
N LEU A 102 -12.09 -2.83 4.05
CA LEU A 102 -11.06 -2.14 4.84
C LEU A 102 -10.27 -1.11 3.99
N THR A 103 -10.01 -1.43 2.72
CA THR A 103 -9.35 -0.52 1.79
C THR A 103 -10.21 0.70 1.49
N SER A 104 -11.52 0.51 1.24
CA SER A 104 -12.48 1.59 1.05
C SER A 104 -12.49 2.54 2.24
N VAL A 105 -12.56 1.99 3.46
CA VAL A 105 -12.52 2.77 4.70
C VAL A 105 -11.22 3.57 4.82
N ARG A 106 -10.05 2.95 4.57
CA ARG A 106 -8.75 3.64 4.62
C ARG A 106 -8.66 4.82 3.65
N LEU A 107 -9.23 4.70 2.46
CA LEU A 107 -9.26 5.78 1.48
C LEU A 107 -10.14 6.95 1.96
N LEU A 108 -11.31 6.63 2.51
CA LEU A 108 -12.30 7.63 2.95
C LEU A 108 -11.95 8.29 4.29
N ALA A 109 -11.25 7.60 5.20
CA ALA A 109 -11.05 8.02 6.59
C ALA A 109 -10.56 9.47 6.78
N ARG A 110 -9.71 9.95 5.86
CA ARG A 110 -9.14 11.32 5.89
C ARG A 110 -10.11 12.42 5.43
N HIS A 111 -11.19 12.04 4.75
CA HIS A 111 -12.20 12.94 4.17
C HIS A 111 -13.53 12.92 4.95
N LEU A 112 -13.65 12.02 5.93
CA LEU A 112 -14.82 11.96 6.81
C LEU A 112 -14.72 13.01 7.93
N THR A 113 -15.79 13.78 8.07
CA THR A 113 -16.04 14.74 9.15
C THR A 113 -17.35 14.40 9.87
N PRO A 114 -17.57 14.86 11.10
CA PRO A 114 -18.83 14.64 11.82
C PRO A 114 -20.06 15.07 11.03
N GLU A 115 -19.94 16.07 10.15
CA GLU A 115 -21.06 16.63 9.38
C GLU A 115 -21.33 15.87 8.08
N ASN A 116 -20.31 15.26 7.46
CA ASN A 116 -20.44 14.65 6.14
C ASN A 116 -20.47 13.11 6.14
N HIS A 117 -20.08 12.48 7.26
CA HIS A 117 -19.71 11.07 7.25
C HIS A 117 -20.85 10.16 6.78
N GLU A 118 -22.08 10.35 7.26
CA GLU A 118 -23.22 9.53 6.86
C GLU A 118 -23.48 9.61 5.34
N ALA A 119 -23.50 10.81 4.78
CA ALA A 119 -23.76 11.03 3.36
C ALA A 119 -22.63 10.45 2.48
N VAL A 120 -21.37 10.63 2.89
CA VAL A 120 -20.20 10.10 2.17
C VAL A 120 -20.17 8.58 2.23
N LEU A 121 -20.42 7.99 3.41
CA LEU A 121 -20.45 6.54 3.58
C LEU A 121 -21.57 5.91 2.77
N ALA A 122 -22.78 6.48 2.77
CA ALA A 122 -23.89 6.01 1.96
C ALA A 122 -23.59 6.05 0.45
N ARG A 123 -22.92 7.11 -0.04
CA ARG A 123 -22.48 7.20 -1.45
C ARG A 123 -21.39 6.18 -1.80
N ALA A 124 -20.55 5.83 -0.84
CA ALA A 124 -19.42 4.91 -1.02
C ALA A 124 -19.79 3.43 -0.84
N SER A 125 -20.95 3.11 -0.26
CA SER A 125 -21.41 1.73 -0.08
C SER A 125 -21.43 0.97 -1.42
N ARG A 126 -20.84 -0.23 -1.42
CA ARG A 126 -20.75 -1.18 -2.55
C ARG A 126 -20.04 -0.63 -3.79
N ARG A 127 -19.29 0.45 -3.66
CA ARG A 127 -18.47 1.02 -4.76
C ARG A 127 -17.14 0.30 -4.87
N SER A 128 -16.66 0.17 -6.10
CA SER A 128 -15.30 -0.26 -6.40
C SER A 128 -14.29 0.78 -5.91
N ARG A 129 -13.03 0.36 -5.79
CA ARG A 129 -11.94 1.25 -5.42
C ARG A 129 -11.85 2.46 -6.36
N GLN A 130 -11.97 2.26 -7.67
CA GLN A 130 -11.88 3.33 -8.66
C GLN A 130 -13.01 4.35 -8.51
N GLU A 131 -14.24 3.87 -8.26
CA GLU A 131 -15.37 4.76 -7.99
C GLU A 131 -15.22 5.53 -6.68
N ILE A 132 -14.62 4.93 -5.65
CA ILE A 132 -14.28 5.63 -4.40
C ILE A 132 -13.22 6.70 -4.66
N GLU A 133 -12.18 6.41 -5.45
CA GLU A 133 -11.18 7.42 -5.82
C GLU A 133 -11.80 8.59 -6.61
N ALA A 134 -12.78 8.32 -7.49
CA ALA A 134 -13.54 9.35 -8.18
C ALA A 134 -14.41 10.18 -7.21
N LEU A 135 -15.13 9.52 -6.30
CA LEU A 135 -15.90 10.18 -5.23
C LEU A 135 -15.01 11.09 -4.37
N LEU A 136 -13.80 10.63 -4.05
CA LEU A 136 -12.82 11.42 -3.30
C LEU A 136 -12.31 12.64 -4.07
N ALA A 137 -12.15 12.53 -5.40
CA ALA A 137 -11.78 13.66 -6.24
C ALA A 137 -12.87 14.74 -6.30
N GLU A 138 -14.15 14.35 -6.22
CA GLU A 138 -15.27 15.30 -6.09
C GLU A 138 -15.29 15.98 -4.72
N LEU A 139 -15.06 15.22 -3.64
CA LEU A 139 -15.10 15.73 -2.26
C LEU A 139 -13.94 16.66 -1.93
N ALA A 140 -12.76 16.40 -2.51
CA ALA A 140 -11.57 17.21 -2.31
C ALA A 140 -10.83 17.41 -3.65
N PRO A 141 -11.30 18.32 -4.51
CA PRO A 141 -10.65 18.62 -5.78
C PRO A 141 -9.20 19.04 -5.54
N ARG A 142 -8.26 18.35 -6.18
CA ARG A 142 -6.86 18.78 -6.14
C ARG A 142 -6.69 20.01 -7.02
N PRO A 143 -5.93 21.04 -6.59
CA PRO A 143 -5.62 22.16 -7.44
C PRO A 143 -4.85 21.69 -8.68
N ASP A 144 -5.09 22.35 -9.82
CA ASP A 144 -4.45 22.01 -11.08
C ASP A 144 -2.92 22.01 -10.93
N VAL A 145 -2.29 20.87 -11.26
CA VAL A 145 -0.83 20.78 -11.26
C VAL A 145 -0.35 21.39 -12.57
N PRO A 146 0.50 22.44 -12.55
CA PRO A 146 1.00 23.04 -13.77
C PRO A 146 1.75 22.00 -14.60
N THR A 147 1.53 22.01 -15.91
CA THR A 147 2.23 21.15 -16.87
C THR A 147 3.73 21.40 -16.75
N GLN A 148 4.47 20.40 -16.26
CA GLN A 148 5.93 20.45 -16.18
C GLN A 148 6.56 19.55 -17.24
N VAL A 149 7.20 20.17 -18.23
CA VAL A 149 8.12 19.49 -19.15
C VAL A 149 9.53 19.65 -18.60
N ARG A 150 10.10 18.57 -18.05
CA ARG A 150 11.49 18.57 -17.58
C ARG A 150 12.39 17.89 -18.60
N LYS A 151 13.41 18.61 -19.08
CA LYS A 151 14.47 18.07 -19.93
C LYS A 151 15.27 17.00 -19.16
N LEU A 152 15.56 15.89 -19.83
CA LEU A 152 16.38 14.80 -19.29
C LEU A 152 17.79 15.33 -18.95
N PRO A 153 18.37 15.00 -17.78
CA PRO A 153 19.75 15.37 -17.48
C PRO A 153 20.68 14.78 -18.54
N THR A 154 21.40 15.63 -19.27
CA THR A 154 22.51 15.21 -20.11
C THR A 154 23.59 14.64 -19.20
N LEU A 155 23.89 13.34 -19.34
CA LEU A 155 25.08 12.75 -18.74
C LEU A 155 26.30 13.41 -19.39
N THR A 156 26.84 14.45 -18.76
CA THR A 156 28.16 14.96 -19.12
C THR A 156 29.17 13.99 -18.54
N THR A 157 29.75 13.14 -19.39
CA THR A 157 30.90 12.31 -19.04
C THR A 157 32.04 13.25 -18.62
N PRO A 158 32.53 13.22 -17.36
CA PRO A 158 33.71 13.99 -17.03
C PRO A 158 34.91 13.36 -17.75
N ALA A 159 35.46 14.07 -18.72
CA ALA A 159 36.73 13.72 -19.34
C ALA A 159 37.83 13.77 -18.26
N SER A 160 38.52 12.65 -18.08
CA SER A 160 39.62 12.46 -17.15
C SER A 160 40.77 13.42 -17.48
N SER A 161 40.92 14.50 -16.70
CA SER A 161 42.13 15.33 -16.71
C SER A 161 43.15 14.79 -15.71
N ALA A 162 44.21 14.16 -16.23
CA ALA A 162 45.42 13.86 -15.47
C ALA A 162 46.31 15.12 -15.32
N PRO A 163 46.98 15.31 -14.19
CA PRO A 163 48.22 16.09 -14.10
C PRO A 163 49.46 15.20 -13.84
N PRO A 164 50.67 15.61 -14.28
CA PRO A 164 51.90 14.85 -14.08
C PRO A 164 52.67 15.21 -12.79
N ALA A 165 53.38 14.19 -12.29
CA ALA A 165 54.66 14.17 -11.56
C ALA A 165 54.81 14.91 -10.21
N GLN A 166 55.19 14.14 -9.17
CA GLN A 166 56.55 14.19 -8.58
C GLN A 166 56.81 12.97 -7.70
N ALA A 167 58.01 12.38 -7.84
CA ALA A 167 58.51 11.24 -7.09
C ALA A 167 59.51 11.70 -6.02
N THR A 168 59.43 11.16 -4.79
CA THR A 168 60.59 10.91 -3.91
C THR A 168 60.22 9.81 -2.90
N ILE A 169 61.23 9.03 -2.51
CA ILE A 169 61.21 7.64 -2.05
C ILE A 169 61.19 7.54 -0.51
N GLY A 170 60.54 6.49 0.01
CA GLY A 170 60.68 6.03 1.41
C GLY A 170 60.03 4.65 1.60
N ALA A 171 60.84 3.63 1.82
CA ALA A 171 60.52 2.19 1.72
C ALA A 171 59.84 1.59 2.97
N ALA A 172 58.95 0.60 2.77
CA ALA A 172 59.12 -0.80 3.26
C ALA A 172 57.87 -1.68 3.03
N SER A 173 58.12 -2.82 2.36
CA SER A 173 57.49 -4.16 2.49
C SER A 173 56.20 -4.54 1.72
N GLU A 174 56.36 -5.55 0.88
CA GLU A 174 55.47 -6.31 -0.03
C GLU A 174 54.57 -7.37 0.69
N PRO A 175 53.88 -8.34 0.01
CA PRO A 175 52.91 -8.28 -1.12
C PRO A 175 51.64 -9.17 -0.91
N THR A 176 50.63 -9.02 -1.80
CA THR A 176 49.90 -10.10 -2.57
C THR A 176 48.37 -9.86 -2.75
N ARG A 177 47.95 -10.03 -4.02
CA ARG A 177 46.70 -9.76 -4.79
C ARG A 177 45.61 -10.87 -4.67
N PRO A 178 44.47 -10.88 -5.45
CA PRO A 178 43.56 -9.85 -6.03
C PRO A 178 42.03 -10.26 -6.00
N VAL A 179 41.21 -9.61 -6.87
CA VAL A 179 39.83 -9.92 -7.41
C VAL A 179 38.68 -9.16 -6.70
N ALA A 180 37.64 -8.53 -7.30
CA ALA A 180 37.21 -8.00 -8.62
C ALA A 180 35.86 -7.23 -8.37
N PRO A 181 35.18 -6.61 -9.37
CA PRO A 181 34.33 -5.41 -9.18
C PRO A 181 32.87 -5.68 -8.79
N THR A 182 32.23 -4.74 -8.06
CA THR A 182 30.77 -4.71 -7.88
C THR A 182 30.10 -3.92 -8.99
N SER A 183 29.16 -4.61 -9.63
CA SER A 183 28.31 -4.25 -10.76
C SER A 183 27.51 -2.96 -10.55
N ALA A 184 27.43 -2.17 -11.63
CA ALA A 184 26.56 -1.00 -11.75
C ALA A 184 25.09 -1.39 -11.58
N ALA A 185 24.40 -0.72 -10.66
CA ALA A 185 22.98 -0.89 -10.44
C ALA A 185 22.19 -0.34 -11.64
N PHE A 186 21.37 -1.21 -12.24
CA PHE A 186 20.34 -0.89 -13.22
C PHE A 186 19.34 0.13 -12.66
N ILE A 187 19.06 1.22 -13.40
CA ILE A 187 17.95 2.13 -13.10
C ILE A 187 16.72 1.62 -13.87
N PRO A 188 15.58 1.30 -13.22
CA PRO A 188 14.39 0.84 -13.93
C PRO A 188 13.70 1.99 -14.64
N THR A 189 13.34 1.78 -15.91
CA THR A 189 12.50 2.70 -16.71
C THR A 189 11.06 2.66 -16.19
N SER A 190 10.57 3.81 -15.69
CA SER A 190 9.20 3.95 -15.20
C SER A 190 8.21 4.01 -16.37
N ARG A 191 7.23 3.10 -16.36
CA ARG A 191 6.10 3.10 -17.29
C ARG A 191 5.20 4.34 -17.07
N PRO A 192 4.50 4.84 -18.10
CA PRO A 192 3.58 5.95 -17.95
C PRO A 192 2.42 5.57 -17.00
N VAL A 193 2.17 6.43 -16.00
CA VAL A 193 1.06 6.28 -15.05
C VAL A 193 -0.07 7.20 -15.49
N VAL A 194 -1.24 6.63 -15.79
CA VAL A 194 -2.48 7.39 -16.00
C VAL A 194 -3.23 7.43 -14.68
N GLN A 195 -3.35 8.62 -14.09
CA GLN A 195 -4.10 8.83 -12.85
C GLN A 195 -5.25 9.81 -13.10
N ALA A 196 -6.47 9.41 -12.74
CA ALA A 196 -7.63 10.30 -12.76
C ALA A 196 -7.50 11.38 -11.68
N THR A 197 -7.73 12.64 -12.04
CA THR A 197 -7.57 13.80 -11.15
C THR A 197 -8.89 14.50 -10.80
N SER A 198 -9.92 14.34 -11.63
CA SER A 198 -11.32 14.78 -11.41
C SER A 198 -12.25 14.05 -12.39
N PRO A 199 -13.60 14.16 -12.29
CA PRO A 199 -14.49 13.74 -13.38
C PRO A 199 -14.02 14.38 -14.69
N GLU A 200 -13.94 13.58 -15.76
CA GLU A 200 -13.48 13.96 -17.12
C GLU A 200 -12.01 14.43 -17.26
N ARG A 201 -11.12 14.26 -16.26
CA ARG A 201 -9.70 14.66 -16.40
C ARG A 201 -8.71 13.59 -15.95
N TYR A 202 -7.71 13.36 -16.80
CA TYR A 202 -6.63 12.40 -16.60
C TYR A 202 -5.26 13.08 -16.70
N ARG A 203 -4.33 12.71 -15.81
CA ARG A 203 -2.92 13.07 -15.95
C ARG A 203 -2.21 12.00 -16.79
N VAL A 204 -1.59 12.41 -17.89
CA VAL A 204 -0.73 11.56 -18.73
C VAL A 204 0.71 12.05 -18.61
N GLN A 205 1.60 11.20 -18.10
CA GLN A 205 3.02 11.48 -18.02
C GLN A 205 3.78 10.48 -18.89
N PHE A 206 4.36 10.98 -19.98
CA PHE A 206 5.16 10.17 -20.91
C PHE A 206 6.49 10.86 -21.19
N THR A 207 7.52 10.04 -21.42
CA THR A 207 8.86 10.50 -21.79
C THR A 207 9.03 10.30 -23.28
N ILE A 208 9.36 11.37 -23.98
CA ILE A 208 9.51 11.39 -25.43
C ILE A 208 11.00 11.44 -25.76
N GLY A 209 11.45 10.60 -26.68
CA GLY A 209 12.81 10.65 -27.22
C GLY A 209 12.96 11.76 -28.27
N PRO A 210 14.19 12.15 -28.64
CA PRO A 210 14.42 13.17 -29.67
C PRO A 210 13.80 12.83 -31.03
N GLU A 211 13.54 11.55 -31.30
CA GLU A 211 12.93 11.02 -32.52
C GLU A 211 11.47 11.47 -32.78
N THR A 212 10.87 12.24 -31.85
CA THR A 212 9.44 12.62 -31.90
C THR A 212 9.23 14.13 -31.95
N HIS A 213 10.29 14.89 -32.25
CA HIS A 213 10.27 16.34 -32.39
C HIS A 213 10.58 16.73 -33.85
N ASP A 214 9.55 16.83 -34.68
CA ASP A 214 9.54 17.63 -35.92
C ASP A 214 8.47 18.72 -35.80
#